data_AF-A0A242DFW1-F1
#
_entry.id   AF-A0A242DFW1-F1
#
_cell.length_a   1.000
_cell.length_b   1.000
_cell.length_c   1.000
_cell.angle_alpha   90.00
_cell.angle_beta   90.00
_cell.angle_gamma   90.00
#
_symmetry.space_group_name_H-M   'P 1'
#
loop_
_entity.id
_entity.type
_entity.pdbx_description
1 polymer ?
#
loop_
_entity_poly.entity_id
_entity_poly.type
_entity_poly.pdbx_seq_one_letter_code
_entity_poly.pdbx_strand_id
1 'polypeptide(L)'
;MKLTISLDILEEAFYYVSPMKPVSTVPLIYATFLIEKSQVAYTIDNKPKFIRKIERLFKAAFHEIIQENQAYSEILDQDQLLPLEEHLAQQSQLIESVKAAIQKYPELNLIRLELAGSWPVFQTEAGHLDLTE
;
A
#
# COMPACT_ATOMS: atom_id res chain seq x y z
N MET A 1 -14.13 -5.88 7.65
CA MET A 1 -14.21 -5.54 6.20
C MET A 1 -12.80 -5.40 5.68
N LYS A 2 -12.57 -5.60 4.38
CA LYS A 2 -11.25 -5.39 3.76
C LYS A 2 -11.26 -4.06 3.01
N LEU A 3 -10.20 -3.27 3.17
CA LEU A 3 -9.99 -2.04 2.40
C LEU A 3 -8.60 -2.08 1.80
N THR A 4 -8.53 -1.98 0.48
CA THR A 4 -7.26 -1.99 -0.24
C THR A 4 -6.92 -0.59 -0.73
N ILE A 5 -5.67 -0.21 -0.54
CA ILE A 5 -5.13 1.07 -0.95
C ILE A 5 -3.94 0.80 -1.85
N SER A 6 -3.93 1.38 -3.05
CA SER A 6 -2.73 1.44 -3.87
C SER A 6 -1.88 2.63 -3.43
N LEU A 7 -0.61 2.37 -3.13
CA LEU A 7 0.40 3.38 -2.83
C LEU A 7 1.18 3.63 -4.11
N ASP A 8 1.19 4.88 -4.54
CA ASP A 8 2.00 5.37 -5.65
C ASP A 8 3.09 6.26 -5.07
N ILE A 9 4.31 5.72 -5.00
CA ILE A 9 5.44 6.41 -4.37
C ILE A 9 6.06 7.47 -5.28
N LEU A 10 5.85 7.39 -6.60
CA LEU A 10 6.36 8.40 -7.54
C LEU A 10 5.45 9.62 -7.58
N GLU A 11 4.13 9.38 -7.59
CA GLU A 11 3.13 10.46 -7.57
C GLU A 11 2.88 11.02 -6.15
N GLU A 12 3.56 10.48 -5.14
CA GLU A 12 3.32 10.76 -3.72
C GLU A 12 1.83 10.70 -3.35
N ALA A 13 1.13 9.75 -3.95
CA ALA A 13 -0.32 9.64 -3.92
C ALA A 13 -0.78 8.24 -3.51
N PHE A 14 -2.02 8.15 -3.04
CA PHE A 14 -2.64 6.86 -2.77
C PHE A 14 -4.11 6.86 -3.15
N TYR A 15 -4.62 5.68 -3.51
CA TYR A 15 -5.98 5.52 -4.01
C TYR A 15 -6.66 4.33 -3.34
N TYR A 16 -7.89 4.53 -2.89
CA TYR A 16 -8.73 3.43 -2.44
C TYR A 16 -9.20 2.64 -3.66
N VAL A 17 -8.83 1.37 -3.71
CA VAL A 17 -9.12 0.48 -4.84
C VAL A 17 -9.97 -0.70 -4.40
N SER A 18 -10.76 -1.23 -5.33
CA SER A 18 -11.41 -2.52 -5.14
C SER A 18 -10.34 -3.63 -5.15
N PRO A 19 -10.49 -4.72 -4.37
CA PRO A 19 -9.62 -5.89 -4.47
C PRO A 19 -9.62 -6.53 -5.87
N MET A 20 -10.58 -6.21 -6.73
CA MET A 20 -10.50 -6.51 -8.17
C MET A 20 -9.67 -5.42 -8.88
N LYS A 21 -8.40 -5.76 -9.14
CA LYS A 21 -7.31 -4.86 -9.56
C LYS A 21 -7.56 -4.13 -10.89
N PRO A 22 -7.34 -2.80 -10.99
CA PRO A 22 -6.90 -2.18 -12.23
C PRO A 22 -5.38 -2.31 -12.38
N VAL A 23 -4.92 -2.49 -13.63
CA VAL A 23 -3.51 -2.57 -14.03
C VAL A 23 -2.93 -1.16 -14.07
N SER A 24 -1.82 -0.91 -13.38
CA SER A 24 -1.02 0.32 -13.51
C SER A 24 0.40 -0.01 -13.95
N THR A 25 1.06 0.95 -14.57
CA THR A 25 2.40 0.86 -15.16
C THR A 25 3.54 1.24 -14.20
N VAL A 26 3.22 1.70 -12.99
CA VAL A 26 4.16 2.11 -11.94
C VAL A 26 4.29 1.00 -10.88
N PRO A 27 5.39 0.86 -10.13
CA PRO A 27 5.46 -0.04 -8.96
C PRO A 27 4.43 0.35 -7.89
N LEU A 28 3.17 -0.02 -8.12
CA LEU A 28 2.10 0.14 -7.18
C LEU A 28 2.25 -0.90 -6.08
N ILE A 29 2.22 -0.44 -4.85
CA ILE A 29 2.13 -1.30 -3.68
C ILE A 29 0.67 -1.34 -3.29
N TYR A 30 0.06 -2.52 -3.22
CA TYR A 30 -1.28 -2.66 -2.68
C TYR A 30 -1.21 -3.09 -1.22
N ALA A 31 -1.66 -2.20 -0.33
CA ALA A 31 -1.80 -2.45 1.08
C ALA A 31 -3.28 -2.71 1.41
N THR A 32 -3.59 -3.90 1.93
CA THR A 32 -4.96 -4.23 2.36
C THR A 32 -5.04 -4.28 3.87
N PHE A 33 -6.07 -3.64 4.40
CA PHE A 33 -6.33 -3.49 5.82
C PHE A 33 -7.61 -4.23 6.21
N LEU A 34 -7.58 -4.86 7.39
CA LEU A 34 -8.79 -5.34 8.05
C LEU A 34 -9.36 -4.19 8.88
N ILE A 35 -10.57 -3.76 8.56
CA ILE A 35 -11.19 -2.59 9.16
C ILE A 35 -12.56 -2.90 9.72
N GLU A 36 -12.91 -2.22 10.80
CA GLU A 36 -14.25 -2.27 11.39
C GLU A 36 -15.22 -1.33 10.64
N LYS A 37 -16.52 -1.60 10.72
CA LYS A 37 -17.55 -0.70 10.14
C LYS A 37 -17.45 0.73 10.70
N SER A 38 -17.04 0.87 11.96
CA SER A 38 -16.81 2.14 12.64
C SER A 38 -15.67 2.97 12.03
N GLN A 39 -14.77 2.33 11.27
CA GLN A 39 -13.60 2.95 10.65
C GLN A 39 -13.78 3.26 9.16
N VAL A 40 -14.97 2.98 8.61
CA VAL A 40 -15.30 3.17 7.18
C VAL A 40 -16.11 4.45 6.99
N ALA A 41 -15.73 5.24 5.99
CA ALA A 41 -16.56 6.25 5.37
C ALA A 41 -16.70 5.95 3.87
N TYR A 42 -17.49 6.74 3.16
CA TYR A 42 -17.68 6.59 1.73
C TYR A 42 -17.36 7.89 0.99
N THR A 43 -16.84 7.78 -0.22
CA THR A 43 -16.70 8.91 -1.15
C THR A 43 -18.08 9.29 -1.73
N ILE A 44 -18.12 10.39 -2.48
CA ILE A 44 -19.32 10.80 -3.24
C ILE A 44 -19.76 9.72 -4.24
N ASP A 45 -18.82 8.94 -4.76
CA ASP A 45 -19.06 7.82 -5.68
C ASP A 45 -19.35 6.50 -4.95
N ASN A 46 -19.69 6.56 -3.67
CA ASN A 46 -19.97 5.40 -2.82
C ASN A 46 -18.82 4.37 -2.71
N LYS A 47 -17.57 4.82 -2.88
CA LYS A 47 -16.39 3.95 -2.68
C LYS A 47 -15.98 3.97 -1.20
N PRO A 48 -15.68 2.80 -0.60
CA PRO A 48 -15.27 2.75 0.79
C PRO A 48 -13.89 3.41 0.96
N LYS A 49 -13.74 4.14 2.06
CA LYS A 49 -12.48 4.76 2.48
C LYS A 49 -12.37 4.78 4.00
N PHE A 50 -11.22 5.16 4.53
CA PHE A 50 -11.08 5.40 5.96
C PHE A 50 -11.92 6.59 6.43
N ILE A 51 -12.41 6.54 7.67
CA ILE A 51 -12.87 7.73 8.36
C ILE A 51 -11.71 8.72 8.56
N ARG A 52 -12.03 10.01 8.67
CA ARG A 52 -11.03 11.09 8.75
C ARG A 52 -9.92 10.86 9.80
N LYS A 53 -10.26 10.32 10.98
CA LYS A 53 -9.29 10.04 12.03
C LYS A 53 -8.24 9.01 11.57
N ILE A 54 -8.70 7.90 11.01
CA ILE A 54 -7.84 6.80 10.55
C ILE A 54 -7.08 7.21 9.28
N GLU A 55 -7.74 7.92 8.37
CA GLU A 55 -7.11 8.47 7.15
C GLU A 55 -5.93 9.38 7.49
N ARG A 56 -6.01 10.16 8.58
CA ARG A 56 -4.90 11.01 9.04
C ARG A 56 -3.71 10.19 9.52
N LEU A 57 -3.93 9.09 10.24
CA LEU A 57 -2.85 8.19 10.68
C LEU A 57 -2.19 7.54 9.46
N PHE A 58 -3.00 7.06 8.53
CA PHE A 58 -2.52 6.48 7.29
C PHE A 58 -1.70 7.49 6.46
N LYS A 59 -2.14 8.75 6.35
CA LYS A 59 -1.38 9.82 5.68
C LYS A 59 -0.02 10.08 6.34
N ALA A 60 0.05 10.02 7.67
CA ALA A 60 1.32 10.17 8.38
C ALA A 60 2.26 9.00 8.07
N ALA A 61 1.76 7.75 8.15
CA ALA A 61 2.54 6.58 7.75
C ALA A 61 3.00 6.64 6.29
N PHE A 62 2.12 7.07 5.38
CA PHE A 62 2.45 7.20 3.96
C PHE A 62 3.53 8.25 3.71
N HIS A 63 3.46 9.39 4.39
CA HIS A 63 4.51 10.40 4.30
C HIS A 63 5.88 9.88 4.78
N GLU A 64 5.92 9.09 5.85
CA GLU A 64 7.14 8.43 6.32
C GLU A 64 7.69 7.46 5.27
N ILE A 65 6.81 6.68 4.62
CA ILE A 65 7.19 5.76 3.53
C ILE A 65 7.83 6.53 2.37
N ILE A 66 7.25 7.65 1.93
CA ILE A 66 7.82 8.47 0.87
C ILE A 66 9.21 8.98 1.26
N GLN A 67 9.35 9.52 2.47
CA GLN A 67 10.63 10.06 2.95
C GLN A 67 11.73 9.00 3.06
N GLU A 68 11.41 7.82 3.62
CA GLU A 68 12.39 6.73 3.79
C GLU A 68 12.84 6.13 2.46
N ASN A 69 12.04 6.25 1.39
CA ASN A 69 12.31 5.67 0.06
C ASN A 69 12.57 6.71 -1.03
N GLN A 70 12.88 7.94 -0.65
CA GLN A 70 13.11 9.03 -1.61
C GLN A 70 14.21 8.68 -2.61
N ALA A 71 15.35 8.16 -2.14
CA ALA A 71 16.47 7.80 -3.02
C ALA A 71 16.09 6.74 -4.06
N TYR A 72 15.30 5.74 -3.67
CA TYR A 72 14.83 4.72 -4.62
C TYR A 72 13.79 5.30 -5.60
N SER A 73 12.93 6.20 -5.12
CA SER A 73 11.93 6.90 -5.95
C SER A 73 12.60 7.78 -7.01
N GLU A 74 13.68 8.48 -6.67
CA GLU A 74 14.47 9.28 -7.62
C GLU A 74 15.13 8.41 -8.72
N ILE A 75 15.61 7.21 -8.38
CA ILE A 75 16.15 6.25 -9.35
C ILE A 75 15.05 5.80 -10.33
N LEU A 76 13.86 5.50 -9.80
CA LEU A 76 12.71 5.07 -10.58
C LEU A 76 12.17 6.20 -11.49
N ASP A 77 12.09 7.43 -10.98
CA ASP A 77 11.64 8.61 -11.75
C ASP A 77 12.56 8.92 -12.94
N GLN A 78 13.86 8.65 -12.80
CA GLN A 78 14.86 8.84 -13.86
C GLN A 78 14.95 7.67 -14.85
N ASP A 79 14.09 6.64 -14.71
CA ASP A 79 14.18 5.38 -15.47
C ASP A 79 15.60 4.76 -15.44
N GLN A 80 16.32 4.94 -14.34
CA GLN A 80 17.69 4.48 -14.24
C GLN A 80 17.73 2.94 -14.16
N LEU A 81 18.49 2.33 -15.08
CA LEU A 81 18.68 0.88 -15.10
C LEU A 81 19.56 0.45 -13.92
N LEU A 82 18.94 -0.22 -12.95
CA LEU A 82 19.65 -0.88 -11.87
C LEU A 82 20.02 -2.32 -12.23
N PRO A 83 21.16 -2.84 -11.73
CA PRO A 83 21.40 -4.28 -11.66
C PRO A 83 20.25 -4.98 -10.94
N LEU A 84 19.89 -6.19 -11.38
CA LEU A 84 18.75 -6.94 -10.84
C LEU A 84 18.81 -7.11 -9.32
N GLU A 85 19.98 -7.46 -8.77
CA GLU A 85 20.15 -7.68 -7.33
C GLU A 85 19.91 -6.40 -6.51
N GLU A 86 20.39 -5.25 -7.02
CA GLU A 86 20.17 -3.96 -6.40
C GLU A 86 18.69 -3.56 -6.47
N HIS A 87 18.05 -3.78 -7.61
CA HIS A 87 16.62 -3.51 -7.76
C HIS A 87 15.77 -4.36 -6.78
N LEU A 88 16.07 -5.65 -6.65
CA LEU A 88 15.37 -6.54 -5.70
C LEU A 88 15.62 -6.16 -4.24
N ALA A 89 16.84 -5.70 -3.92
CA ALA A 89 17.16 -5.20 -2.58
C ALA A 89 16.34 -3.95 -2.25
N GLN A 90 16.26 -2.99 -3.17
CA GLN A 90 15.47 -1.77 -3.01
C GLN A 90 13.97 -2.06 -2.87
N GLN A 91 13.42 -2.97 -3.69
CA GLN A 91 12.02 -3.41 -3.54
C GLN A 91 11.78 -4.07 -2.18
N SER A 92 12.69 -4.91 -1.70
CA SER A 92 12.56 -5.55 -0.39
C SER A 92 12.60 -4.51 0.74
N GLN A 93 13.50 -3.53 0.64
CA GLN A 93 13.59 -2.41 1.59
C GLN A 93 12.32 -1.56 1.59
N LEU A 94 11.77 -1.26 0.41
CA LEU A 94 10.49 -0.56 0.27
C LEU A 94 9.37 -1.32 0.98
N ILE A 95 9.27 -2.63 0.79
CA ILE A 95 8.26 -3.46 1.46
C ILE A 95 8.41 -3.45 2.98
N GLU A 96 9.64 -3.55 3.50
CA GLU A 96 9.88 -3.50 4.94
C GLU A 96 9.61 -2.11 5.53
N SER A 97 9.94 -1.04 4.83
CA SER A 97 9.63 0.33 5.26
C SER A 97 8.11 0.57 5.34
N VAL A 98 7.34 0.07 4.37
CA VAL A 98 5.87 0.12 4.39
C VAL A 98 5.32 -0.59 5.62
N LYS A 99 5.80 -1.82 5.90
CA LYS A 99 5.40 -2.57 7.09
C LYS A 99 5.74 -1.81 8.36
N ALA A 100 6.97 -1.32 8.48
CA ALA A 100 7.45 -0.62 9.66
C ALA A 100 6.67 0.67 9.93
N ALA A 101 6.45 1.50 8.90
CA ALA A 101 5.70 2.75 9.01
C ALA A 101 4.25 2.50 9.44
N ILE A 102 3.58 1.50 8.86
CA ILE A 102 2.20 1.17 9.23
C ILE A 102 2.12 0.60 10.66
N GLN A 103 3.06 -0.24 11.07
CA GLN A 103 3.07 -0.87 12.40
C GLN A 103 3.22 0.15 13.56
N LYS A 104 3.70 1.37 13.29
CA LYS A 104 3.71 2.47 14.26
C LYS A 104 2.30 2.92 14.68
N TYR A 105 1.27 2.56 13.89
CA TYR A 105 -0.12 2.96 14.09
C TYR A 105 -1.01 1.71 14.32
N PRO A 106 -1.26 1.29 15.57
CA PRO A 106 -2.01 0.07 15.89
C PRO A 106 -3.43 0.02 15.30
N GLU A 107 -4.04 1.18 15.03
CA GLU A 107 -5.36 1.26 14.39
C GLU A 107 -5.35 0.85 12.91
N LEU A 108 -4.18 0.79 12.27
CA LEU A 108 -4.00 0.35 10.89
C LEU A 108 -3.65 -1.14 10.87
N ASN A 109 -4.67 -1.99 10.89
CA ASN A 109 -4.48 -3.45 10.85
C ASN A 109 -4.18 -3.94 9.43
N LEU A 110 -2.90 -3.87 9.03
CA LEU A 110 -2.40 -4.39 7.75
C LEU A 110 -2.48 -5.92 7.72
N ILE A 111 -3.17 -6.46 6.73
CA ILE A 111 -3.37 -7.91 6.57
C ILE A 111 -2.75 -8.48 5.30
N ARG A 112 -2.41 -7.64 4.33
CA ARG A 112 -1.79 -8.07 3.08
C ARG A 112 -1.04 -6.92 2.42
N LEU A 113 0.14 -7.22 1.88
CA LEU A 113 0.95 -6.32 1.08
C LEU A 113 1.43 -7.06 -0.16
N GLU A 114 1.31 -6.41 -1.32
CA GLU A 114 1.71 -6.98 -2.61
C GLU A 114 2.24 -5.88 -3.53
N LEU A 115 3.21 -6.23 -4.38
CA LEU A 115 3.62 -5.39 -5.49
C LEU A 115 2.68 -5.64 -6.68
N ALA A 116 2.56 -4.65 -7.56
CA ALA A 116 1.78 -4.79 -8.78
C ALA A 116 2.26 -6.00 -9.59
N GLY A 117 1.33 -6.88 -9.96
CA GLY A 117 1.65 -8.08 -10.72
C GLY A 117 2.41 -9.18 -9.96
N SER A 118 2.68 -9.01 -8.66
CA SER A 118 3.37 -10.02 -7.84
C SER A 118 2.43 -10.84 -6.96
N TRP A 119 2.95 -11.96 -6.45
CA TRP A 119 2.38 -12.60 -5.26
C TRP A 119 2.52 -11.69 -4.04
N PRO A 120 1.69 -11.87 -3.00
CA PRO A 120 1.83 -11.14 -1.75
C PRO A 120 3.19 -11.38 -1.12
N VAL A 121 3.83 -10.28 -0.75
CA VAL A 121 5.10 -10.27 0.00
C VAL A 121 4.84 -10.36 1.51
N PHE A 122 3.62 -10.03 1.93
CA PHE A 122 3.12 -10.23 3.29
C PHE A 122 1.62 -10.54 3.25
N GLN A 123 1.17 -11.50 4.07
CA GLN A 123 -0.23 -11.88 4.16
C GLN A 123 -0.52 -12.56 5.50
N THR A 124 -1.61 -12.17 6.16
CA THR A 124 -2.22 -12.90 7.29
C THR A 124 -3.39 -13.76 6.81
N GLU A 125 -3.93 -14.61 7.67
CA GLU A 125 -5.12 -15.43 7.34
C GLU A 125 -6.30 -14.57 6.85
N ALA A 126 -6.53 -13.43 7.50
CA ALA A 126 -7.58 -12.48 7.09
C ALA A 126 -7.32 -11.87 5.69
N GLY A 127 -6.06 -11.83 5.23
CA GLY A 127 -5.64 -11.32 3.93
C GLY A 127 -5.85 -12.31 2.76
N HIS A 128 -6.40 -13.50 3.02
CA HIS A 128 -6.80 -14.43 1.96
C HIS A 128 -7.84 -13.76 1.05
N LEU A 129 -7.66 -13.90 -0.27
CA LEU A 129 -8.70 -13.53 -1.22
C LEU A 129 -9.85 -14.52 -1.00
N ASP A 130 -11.03 -14.02 -0.70
CA ASP A 130 -12.23 -14.86 -0.66
C ASP A 130 -12.54 -15.23 -2.11
N LEU A 131 -12.03 -16.37 -2.55
CA LEU A 131 -12.24 -16.91 -3.91
C LEU A 131 -13.64 -17.52 -4.10
N THR A 132 -14.46 -17.50 -3.05
CA THR A 132 -15.87 -17.88 -3.08
C THR A 132 -16.70 -16.66 -3.45
N GLU A 133 -16.86 -16.43 -4.75
CA GLU A 133 -18.09 -15.82 -5.29
C GLU A 133 -19.18 -16.88 -5.43
#